data_AF-A0A2E0PAE5-F1
#
_entry.id   AF-A0A2E0PAE5-F1
#
_cell.length_a   1.000
_cell.length_b   1.000
_cell.length_c   1.000
_cell.angle_alpha   90.00
_cell.angle_beta   90.00
_cell.angle_gamma   90.00
#
_symmetry.space_group_name_H-M   'P 1'
#
loop_
_entity.id
_entity.type
_entity.pdbx_description
1 polymer ?
#
loop_
_entity_poly.entity_id
_entity_poly.type
_entity_poly.pdbx_seq_one_letter_code
_entity_poly.pdbx_strand_id
1 'polypeptide(L)'
;MKIEQKLMFVIKISFGAFIGFIVGILSFIVLGSILSSFSIPKPTEIYRYSSQKSLIEFFLVFYPIAFMIFGSIAGGCLTAFHNMQKSD
;
A
#
# COMPACT_ATOMS: atom_id res chain seq x y z
N MET A 1 0.42 2.92 31.92
CA MET A 1 1.55 2.51 31.06
C MET A 1 1.18 1.52 29.95
N LYS A 2 0.45 0.42 30.22
CA LYS A 2 0.05 -0.58 29.19
C LYS A 2 -0.85 -0.04 28.06
N ILE A 3 -1.76 0.89 28.37
CA ILE A 3 -2.69 1.47 27.38
C ILE A 3 -1.96 2.40 26.40
N GLU A 4 -1.08 3.26 26.91
CA GLU A 4 -0.26 4.19 26.12
C GLU A 4 0.63 3.45 25.10
N GLN A 5 1.27 2.35 25.51
CA GLN A 5 2.07 1.54 24.57
C GLN A 5 1.22 0.84 23.52
N LYS A 6 0.03 0.36 23.89
CA LYS A 6 -0.91 -0.23 22.94
C LYS A 6 -1.44 0.81 21.95
N LEU A 7 -1.66 2.04 22.40
CA LEU A 7 -2.06 3.16 21.56
C LEU A 7 -0.95 3.54 20.56
N MET A 8 0.29 3.68 21.02
CA MET A 8 1.44 3.94 20.14
C MET A 8 1.62 2.85 19.07
N PHE A 9 1.39 1.59 19.43
CA PHE A 9 1.45 0.46 18.49
C PHE A 9 0.41 0.60 17.37
N VAL A 10 -0.84 0.90 17.74
CA VAL A 10 -1.93 1.12 16.76
C VAL A 10 -1.62 2.31 15.86
N ILE A 11 -1.16 3.44 16.43
CA ILE A 11 -0.81 4.64 15.65
C ILE A 11 0.27 4.33 14.60
N LYS A 12 1.32 3.58 14.97
CA LYS A 12 2.41 3.22 14.04
C LYS A 12 1.92 2.31 12.90
N ILE A 13 1.04 1.36 13.20
CA ILE A 13 0.43 0.50 12.16
C ILE A 13 -0.45 1.33 11.23
N SER A 14 -1.31 2.19 11.78
CA SER A 14 -2.17 3.08 10.99
C SER A 14 -1.34 4.03 10.11
N PHE A 15 -0.22 4.54 10.63
CA PHE A 15 0.70 5.37 9.85
C PHE A 15 1.38 4.57 8.73
N GLY A 16 1.78 3.33 9.01
CA GLY A 16 2.29 2.40 7.99
C GLY A 16 1.26 2.12 6.89
N ALA A 17 0.00 1.91 7.25
CA ALA A 17 -1.10 1.75 6.30
C ALA A 17 -1.27 2.99 5.42
N PHE A 18 -1.24 4.18 6.01
CA PHE A 18 -1.38 5.45 5.30
C PHE A 18 -0.24 5.71 4.32
N ILE A 19 1.02 5.47 4.74
CA ILE A 19 2.17 5.55 3.85
C ILE A 19 2.05 4.51 2.74
N GLY A 20 1.69 3.27 3.08
CA GLY A 20 1.47 2.19 2.13
C GLY A 20 0.46 2.59 1.05
N PHE A 21 -0.67 3.19 1.45
CA PHE A 21 -1.67 3.71 0.51
C PHE A 21 -1.10 4.73 -0.48
N ILE A 22 -0.38 5.74 0.02
CA ILE A 22 0.24 6.79 -0.82
C ILE A 22 1.25 6.17 -1.79
N VAL A 23 2.12 5.29 -1.28
CA VAL A 23 3.12 4.57 -2.10
C VAL A 23 2.45 3.70 -3.15
N GLY A 24 1.34 3.03 -2.81
CA GLY A 24 0.56 2.23 -3.75
C GLY A 24 0.01 3.08 -4.91
N ILE A 25 -0.59 4.25 -4.61
CA ILE A 25 -1.07 5.17 -5.66
C ILE A 25 0.11 5.66 -6.52
N LEU A 26 1.21 6.08 -5.90
CA LEU A 26 2.36 6.60 -6.63
C LEU A 26 3.00 5.52 -7.53
N SER A 27 3.10 4.29 -7.02
CA SER A 27 3.62 3.14 -7.77
C SER A 27 2.74 2.79 -8.97
N PHE A 28 1.41 2.91 -8.82
CA PHE A 28 0.48 2.72 -9.92
C PHE A 28 0.67 3.75 -11.04
N ILE A 29 0.87 5.03 -10.68
CA ILE A 29 1.15 6.12 -11.63
C ILE A 29 2.48 5.88 -12.36
N VAL A 30 3.52 5.51 -11.62
CA VAL A 30 4.85 5.20 -12.18
C VAL A 30 4.77 4.00 -13.11
N LEU A 31 4.08 2.93 -12.72
CA LEU A 31 3.88 1.75 -13.56
C LEU A 31 3.20 2.11 -14.88
N GLY A 32 2.15 2.94 -14.84
CA GLY A 32 1.51 3.45 -16.05
C GLY A 32 2.47 4.27 -16.93
N SER A 33 3.35 5.06 -16.32
CA SER A 33 4.36 5.87 -17.04
C SER A 33 5.43 5.00 -17.70
N ILE A 34 5.88 3.94 -17.03
CA ILE A 34 6.83 2.96 -17.57
C ILE A 34 6.20 2.23 -18.75
N LEU A 35 4.98 1.70 -18.61
CA LEU A 35 4.29 1.01 -19.70
C LEU A 35 4.16 1.91 -20.94
N SER A 36 3.77 3.16 -20.74
CA SER A 36 3.68 4.16 -21.82
C SER A 36 5.01 4.40 -22.53
N SER A 37 6.14 4.29 -21.82
CA SER A 37 7.48 4.47 -22.41
C SER A 37 7.88 3.30 -23.30
N PHE A 38 7.28 2.13 -23.11
CA PHE A 38 7.45 0.94 -23.96
C PHE A 38 6.38 0.83 -25.05
N SER A 39 5.59 1.88 -25.30
CA SER A 39 4.43 1.86 -26.20
C SER A 39 3.38 0.80 -25.82
N ILE A 40 3.42 0.33 -24.58
CA ILE A 40 2.38 -0.54 -24.02
C ILE A 40 1.28 0.38 -23.52
N PRO A 41 0.01 0.16 -23.90
CA PRO A 41 -1.07 1.03 -23.48
C PRO A 41 -1.12 1.08 -21.95
N LYS A 42 -1.36 2.26 -21.40
CA LYS A 42 -1.37 2.43 -19.95
C LYS A 42 -2.41 1.49 -19.35
N PRO A 43 -2.22 0.99 -18.12
CA PRO A 43 -3.23 0.20 -17.44
C PRO A 43 -4.60 0.90 -17.55
N THR A 44 -4.68 2.20 -17.24
CA THR A 44 -5.89 3.03 -17.39
C THR A 44 -6.51 3.07 -18.80
N GLU A 45 -5.72 2.97 -19.86
CA GLU A 45 -6.22 2.88 -21.25
C GLU A 45 -6.71 1.47 -21.59
N ILE A 46 -5.92 0.44 -21.27
CA ILE A 46 -6.35 -0.97 -21.41
C ILE A 46 -7.67 -1.19 -20.66
N TYR A 47 -7.78 -0.56 -19.49
CA TYR A 47 -8.94 -0.65 -18.61
C TYR A 47 -10.16 0.13 -19.12
N ARG A 48 -9.98 1.21 -19.89
CA ARG A 48 -11.10 2.01 -20.42
C ARG A 48 -11.82 1.31 -21.58
N TYR A 49 -11.09 0.51 -22.36
CA TYR A 49 -11.60 -0.15 -23.58
C TYR A 49 -11.86 -1.65 -23.41
N SER A 50 -11.59 -2.22 -22.23
CA SER A 50 -11.88 -3.62 -21.93
C SER A 50 -13.37 -3.88 -21.71
N SER A 51 -13.86 -4.99 -22.27
CA SER A 51 -15.24 -5.47 -22.09
C SER A 51 -15.54 -5.94 -20.65
N GLN A 52 -14.52 -6.20 -19.82
CA GLN A 52 -14.66 -6.77 -18.48
C GLN A 52 -14.48 -5.71 -17.38
N LYS A 53 -15.42 -4.78 -17.28
CA LYS A 53 -15.39 -3.67 -16.30
C LYS A 53 -15.32 -4.11 -14.82
N SER A 54 -15.85 -5.28 -14.47
CA SER A 54 -15.85 -5.77 -13.07
C SER A 54 -14.46 -6.19 -12.56
N LEU A 55 -13.66 -6.85 -13.40
CA LEU A 55 -12.29 -7.26 -13.05
C LEU A 55 -11.37 -6.04 -12.88
N ILE A 56 -11.70 -4.96 -13.59
CA ILE A 56 -10.96 -3.69 -13.62
C ILE A 56 -11.16 -2.91 -12.33
N GLU A 57 -12.42 -2.74 -11.90
CA GLU A 57 -12.72 -2.11 -10.61
C GLU A 57 -12.10 -2.90 -9.46
N PHE A 58 -12.14 -4.23 -9.55
CA PHE A 58 -11.48 -5.08 -8.57
C PHE A 58 -9.97 -4.80 -8.50
N PHE A 59 -9.26 -4.72 -9.62
CA PHE A 59 -7.80 -4.50 -9.61
C PHE A 59 -7.41 -3.07 -9.15
N LEU A 60 -8.19 -2.06 -9.55
CA LEU A 60 -7.98 -0.66 -9.14
C LEU A 60 -8.18 -0.47 -7.63
N VAL A 61 -9.11 -1.21 -7.03
CA VAL A 61 -9.35 -1.21 -5.58
C VAL A 61 -8.33 -2.10 -4.86
N PHE A 62 -8.00 -3.25 -5.44
CA PHE A 62 -7.10 -4.24 -4.82
C PHE A 62 -5.66 -3.73 -4.71
N TYR A 63 -5.15 -3.03 -5.72
CA TYR A 63 -3.77 -2.55 -5.73
C TYR A 63 -3.42 -1.65 -4.53
N PRO A 64 -4.13 -0.53 -4.25
CA PRO A 64 -3.86 0.27 -3.06
C PRO A 64 -4.14 -0.51 -1.76
N ILE A 65 -5.09 -1.45 -1.73
CA ILE A 65 -5.34 -2.30 -0.56
C ILE A 65 -4.14 -3.21 -0.26
N ALA A 66 -3.55 -3.85 -1.28
CA ALA A 66 -2.36 -4.67 -1.09
C ALA A 66 -1.21 -3.86 -0.50
N PHE A 67 -0.97 -2.66 -1.01
CA PHE A 67 0.06 -1.77 -0.45
C PHE A 67 -0.25 -1.27 0.96
N MET A 68 -1.53 -1.06 1.31
CA MET A 68 -1.93 -0.77 2.70
C MET A 68 -1.62 -1.95 3.64
N ILE A 69 -1.87 -3.19 3.21
CA ILE A 69 -1.54 -4.38 3.99
C ILE A 69 -0.03 -4.49 4.19
N PHE A 70 0.77 -4.35 3.14
CA PHE A 70 2.23 -4.35 3.25
C PHE A 70 2.75 -3.24 4.16
N GLY A 71 2.23 -2.01 4.02
CA GLY A 71 2.59 -0.89 4.88
C GLY A 71 2.23 -1.11 6.35
N SER A 72 1.08 -1.72 6.61
CA SER A 72 0.64 -2.10 7.97
C SER A 72 1.55 -3.15 8.59
N ILE A 73 1.93 -4.18 7.83
CA ILE A 73 2.87 -5.22 8.26
C ILE A 73 4.23 -4.59 8.57
N ALA A 74 4.75 -3.75 7.68
CA ALA A 74 6.03 -3.07 7.88
C ALA A 74 6.02 -2.18 9.15
N GLY A 75 4.95 -1.41 9.36
CA GLY A 75 4.78 -0.60 10.57
C GLY A 75 4.66 -1.43 11.85
N GLY A 76 3.99 -2.58 11.77
CA GLY A 76 3.89 -3.55 12.86
C GLY A 76 5.24 -4.19 13.20
N CYS A 77 5.97 -4.68 12.20
CA CYS A 77 7.31 -5.24 12.34
C CYS A 77 8.28 -4.22 12.94
N LEU A 78 8.34 -3.00 12.41
CA LEU A 78 9.18 -1.92 12.96
C LEU A 78 8.91 -1.67 14.44
N THR A 79 7.65 -1.73 14.86
CA THR A 79 7.28 -1.52 16.26
C THR A 79 7.68 -2.71 17.15
N ALA A 80 7.56 -3.94 16.65
CA ALA A 80 8.03 -5.13 17.35
C ALA A 80 9.55 -5.11 17.55
N PHE A 81 10.32 -4.80 16.49
CA PHE A 81 11.78 -4.67 16.58
C PHE A 81 12.22 -3.58 17.56
N HIS A 82 11.57 -2.41 17.54
CA HIS A 82 11.91 -1.31 18.45
C HIS A 82 11.66 -1.66 19.93
N ASN A 83 10.64 -2.49 20.22
CA ASN A 83 10.36 -2.95 21.57
C ASN A 83 11.33 -4.05 22.03
N MET A 84 11.79 -4.91 21.12
CA MET A 84 12.84 -5.89 21.41
C MET A 84 14.17 -5.19 21.73
N GLN A 85 14.54 -4.18 20.95
CA GLN A 85 15.78 -3.42 21.13
C GLN A 85 15.82 -2.56 22.41
N LYS A 86 14.66 -2.29 23.02
CA LYS A 86 14.53 -1.55 24.29
C LYS A 86 14.49 -2.47 25.52
N SER A 87 14.43 -3.78 25.29
CA SER A 87 14.39 -4.80 26.36
C SER A 87 15.76 -5.44 26.63
N ASP A 88 16.77 -5.15 25.80
CA ASP A 88 18.19 -5.34 26.09
C ASP A 88 18.77 -4.07 26.77
#